data_AF-A0A842MIU8-F1
#
_entry.id   AF-A0A842MIU8-F1
#
_cell.length_a   1.000
_cell.length_b   1.000
_cell.length_c   1.000
_cell.angle_alpha   90.00
_cell.angle_beta   90.00
_cell.angle_gamma   90.00
#
_symmetry.space_group_name_H-M   'P 1'
#
loop_
_entity.id
_entity.type
_entity.pdbx_description
1 polymer ?
#
loop_
_entity_poly.entity_id
_entity_poly.type
_entity_poly.pdbx_seq_one_letter_code
_entity_poly.pdbx_strand_id
1 'polypeptide(L)'
;MSGQTAKDKLLKILQIIDNETPTPPTTTSTVTKTTKDKLLDVIATDLSKVWFTSKDLSLLFQERFHEPIKPSTISTYLTRLYSNGYLERKGNRACWQYRLVSNISADKIDLKMVNEL
;
A
#
# COMPACT_ATOMS: atom_id res chain seq x y z
N MET A 1 33.86 25.68 -17.99
CA MET A 1 33.86 24.30 -17.44
C MET A 1 34.14 24.47 -15.95
N SER A 2 33.26 24.16 -14.99
CA SER A 2 32.34 23.02 -14.90
C SER A 2 31.17 23.39 -13.99
N GLY A 3 29.98 22.89 -14.32
CA GLY A 3 28.74 23.14 -13.58
C GLY A 3 28.79 22.58 -12.17
N GLN A 4 28.58 23.44 -11.17
CA GLN A 4 28.28 23.02 -9.81
C GLN A 4 26.87 22.43 -9.80
N THR A 5 26.83 21.11 -9.73
CA THR A 5 25.63 20.29 -9.71
C THR A 5 24.70 20.70 -8.57
N ALA A 6 23.49 21.10 -8.93
CA ALA A 6 22.32 21.25 -8.05
C ALA A 6 21.84 19.91 -7.48
N LYS A 7 22.75 19.12 -6.91
CA LYS A 7 22.47 17.84 -6.24
C LYS A 7 22.58 17.93 -4.72
N ASP A 8 23.08 19.06 -4.20
CA ASP A 8 23.26 19.28 -2.76
C ASP A 8 22.09 20.00 -2.08
N LYS A 9 21.08 20.46 -2.85
CA LYS A 9 19.90 21.16 -2.31
C LYS A 9 18.67 20.27 -2.10
N LEU A 10 18.73 18.99 -2.49
CA LEU A 10 17.59 18.06 -2.35
C LEU A 10 17.56 17.32 -1.00
N LEU A 11 18.60 17.45 -0.17
CA LEU A 11 18.69 16.80 1.15
C LEU A 11 18.18 17.65 2.33
N LYS A 12 17.58 18.82 2.08
CA LYS A 12 17.34 19.83 3.12
C LYS A 12 15.88 20.22 3.38
N ILE A 13 14.92 19.44 2.88
CA ILE A 13 13.49 19.61 3.25
C ILE A 13 13.00 18.36 4.00
N LEU A 14 13.88 17.81 4.83
CA LEU A 14 13.57 16.96 5.96
C LEU A 14 13.85 17.80 7.20
N GLN A 15 12.93 18.72 7.51
CA GLN A 15 12.83 19.40 8.80
C GLN A 15 11.67 20.39 8.72
N ILE A 16 10.72 20.26 9.65
CA ILE A 16 10.28 21.32 10.59
C ILE A 16 9.06 20.77 11.37
N ILE A 17 9.33 20.42 12.64
CA ILE A 17 8.48 20.55 13.85
C ILE A 17 7.34 19.50 13.98
N ASP A 18 7.33 18.60 14.99
CA ASP A 18 7.25 18.95 16.42
C ASP A 18 7.86 17.88 17.37
N ASN A 19 8.71 18.39 18.27
CA ASN A 19 9.03 18.01 19.65
C ASN A 19 9.20 16.55 20.18
N GLU A 20 10.47 16.31 20.56
CA GLU A 20 11.00 15.70 21.80
C GLU A 20 10.81 14.19 22.13
N THR A 21 11.86 13.41 21.89
CA THR A 21 12.79 12.93 22.95
C THR A 21 14.04 12.28 22.34
N PRO A 22 15.23 12.34 22.98
CA PRO A 22 16.48 11.90 22.39
C PRO A 22 16.90 10.51 22.90
N THR A 23 17.04 9.51 22.03
CA THR A 23 17.96 8.38 22.26
C THR A 23 18.63 7.93 20.95
N PRO A 24 19.94 7.61 20.97
CA PRO A 24 20.80 7.50 19.78
C PRO A 24 20.87 6.03 19.27
N PRO A 25 21.66 5.69 18.22
CA PRO A 25 21.17 5.05 17.00
C PRO A 25 21.54 3.56 16.94
N THR A 26 20.55 2.68 16.74
CA THR A 26 20.83 1.28 16.37
C THR A 26 20.20 0.96 15.04
N THR A 27 21.10 0.81 14.06
CA THR A 27 20.99 0.10 12.79
C THR A 27 19.92 -0.99 12.77
N THR A 28 18.73 -0.67 12.26
CA THR A 28 17.87 -1.60 11.54
C THR A 28 16.99 -0.71 10.67
N SER A 29 17.17 -0.75 9.35
CA SER A 29 16.24 -0.11 8.42
C SER A 29 14.91 -0.86 8.49
N THR A 30 14.13 -0.58 9.52
CA THR A 30 12.72 -0.96 9.61
C THR A 30 11.99 -0.15 8.57
N VAL A 31 11.93 -0.66 7.34
CA VAL A 31 11.05 -0.13 6.31
C VAL A 31 9.64 -0.20 6.88
N THR A 32 9.11 0.94 7.31
CA THR A 32 7.75 1.04 7.81
C THR A 32 6.82 0.80 6.61
N LYS A 33 6.22 -0.40 6.53
CA LYS A 33 5.23 -0.72 5.48
C LYS A 33 4.09 0.28 5.55
N THR A 34 3.77 0.93 4.44
CA THR A 34 2.64 1.86 4.38
C THR A 34 1.32 1.11 4.48
N THR A 35 0.20 1.80 4.75
CA THR A 35 -1.14 1.19 4.73
C THR A 35 -1.44 0.52 3.39
N LYS A 36 -0.93 1.08 2.28
CA LYS A 36 -1.05 0.48 0.94
C LYS A 36 -0.30 -0.84 0.87
N ASP A 37 0.96 -0.88 1.31
CA ASP A 37 1.78 -2.11 1.28
C ASP A 37 1.14 -3.21 2.11
N LYS A 38 0.65 -2.87 3.30
CA LYS A 38 -0.10 -3.78 4.17
C LYS A 38 -1.37 -4.33 3.50
N LEU A 39 -2.13 -3.49 2.78
CA LEU A 39 -3.31 -3.93 2.03
C LEU A 39 -2.95 -4.89 0.90
N LEU A 40 -1.91 -4.56 0.13
CA LEU A 40 -1.43 -5.40 -0.96
C LEU A 40 -0.93 -6.74 -0.46
N ASP A 41 -0.20 -6.74 0.65
CA ASP A 41 0.28 -7.94 1.34
C ASP A 41 -0.89 -8.88 1.65
N VAL A 42 -1.95 -8.40 2.33
CA VAL A 42 -3.14 -9.21 2.64
C VAL A 42 -3.85 -9.71 1.39
N ILE A 43 -4.00 -8.87 0.36
CA ILE A 43 -4.64 -9.29 -0.90
C ILE A 43 -3.85 -10.43 -1.55
N ALA A 44 -2.52 -10.31 -1.56
CA ALA A 44 -1.62 -11.25 -2.20
C ALA A 44 -1.50 -12.58 -1.44
N THR A 45 -1.47 -12.54 -0.10
CA THR A 45 -1.31 -13.74 0.73
C THR A 45 -2.62 -14.45 0.99
N ASP A 46 -3.65 -13.71 1.41
CA ASP A 46 -4.87 -14.28 1.98
C ASP A 46 -6.02 -14.33 0.96
N LEU A 47 -6.07 -13.40 0.00
CA LEU A 47 -7.21 -13.23 -0.91
C LEU A 47 -6.91 -13.50 -2.38
N SER A 48 -5.70 -13.97 -2.71
CA SER A 48 -5.22 -14.08 -4.10
C SER A 48 -6.07 -14.95 -5.01
N LYS A 49 -6.82 -15.92 -4.45
CA LYS A 49 -7.63 -16.89 -5.21
C LYS A 49 -9.13 -16.77 -4.98
N VAL A 50 -9.58 -15.81 -4.19
CA VAL A 50 -10.98 -15.72 -3.71
C VAL A 50 -11.59 -14.37 -4.07
N TRP A 51 -12.92 -14.35 -4.29
CA TRP A 51 -13.66 -13.11 -4.42
C TRP A 51 -13.92 -12.50 -3.04
N PHE A 52 -13.53 -11.25 -2.83
CA PHE A 52 -13.65 -10.57 -1.54
C PHE A 52 -14.29 -9.18 -1.69
N THR A 53 -14.91 -8.68 -0.62
CA THR A 53 -15.45 -7.32 -0.53
C THR A 53 -14.49 -6.39 0.22
N SER A 54 -14.76 -5.08 0.19
CA SER A 54 -14.02 -4.13 1.02
C SER A 54 -14.20 -4.37 2.53
N LYS A 55 -15.29 -5.02 2.96
CA LYS A 55 -15.49 -5.42 4.36
C LYS A 55 -14.61 -6.61 4.74
N ASP A 56 -14.52 -7.62 3.88
CA ASP A 56 -13.69 -8.81 4.13
C ASP A 56 -12.21 -8.43 4.28
N LEU A 57 -11.71 -7.60 3.36
CA LEU A 57 -10.34 -7.10 3.44
C LEU A 57 -10.10 -6.21 4.67
N SER A 58 -11.11 -5.43 5.09
CA SER A 58 -11.02 -4.62 6.31
C SER A 58 -10.85 -5.47 7.56
N LEU A 59 -11.59 -6.58 7.64
CA LEU A 59 -11.54 -7.48 8.78
C LEU A 59 -10.18 -8.18 8.86
N LEU A 60 -9.70 -8.73 7.74
CA LEU A 60 -8.39 -9.39 7.67
C LEU A 60 -7.24 -8.42 7.94
N PHE A 61 -7.32 -7.19 7.44
CA PHE A 61 -6.32 -6.17 7.73
C PHE A 61 -6.25 -5.87 9.23
N GLN A 62 -7.40 -5.68 9.88
CA GLN A 62 -7.46 -5.40 11.31
C GLN A 62 -7.01 -6.60 12.14
N GLU A 63 -7.34 -7.83 11.73
CA GLU A 63 -6.89 -9.05 12.40
C GLU A 63 -5.36 -9.18 12.33
N ARG A 64 -4.77 -8.88 11.18
CA ARG A 64 -3.35 -9.09 10.92
C ARG A 64 -2.43 -7.99 11.45
N PHE A 65 -2.87 -6.73 11.39
CA PHE A 65 -2.06 -5.59 11.79
C PHE A 65 -2.54 -4.92 13.09
N HIS A 66 -3.64 -5.40 13.67
CA HIS A 66 -4.29 -4.80 14.84
C HIS A 66 -4.61 -3.30 14.68
N GLU A 67 -4.75 -2.86 13.42
CA GLU A 67 -5.01 -1.48 13.03
C GLU A 67 -6.40 -1.36 12.42
N PRO A 68 -7.28 -0.49 12.95
CA PRO A 68 -8.59 -0.26 12.35
C PRO A 68 -8.46 0.52 11.05
N ILE A 69 -9.11 0.05 10.00
CA ILE A 69 -9.20 0.75 8.72
C ILE A 69 -10.66 0.82 8.28
N LYS A 70 -11.07 1.97 7.72
CA LYS A 70 -12.45 2.15 7.25
C LYS A 70 -12.64 1.43 5.91
N PRO A 71 -13.78 0.73 5.69
CA PRO A 71 -14.11 0.12 4.40
C PRO A 71 -14.13 1.13 3.24
N SER A 72 -14.42 2.41 3.49
CA SER A 72 -14.35 3.49 2.50
C SER A 72 -12.94 3.73 1.98
N THR A 73 -11.93 3.73 2.88
CA THR A 73 -10.51 3.85 2.52
C THR A 73 -10.11 2.67 1.64
N ILE A 74 -10.46 1.46 2.05
CA ILE A 74 -10.20 0.26 1.26
C ILE A 74 -10.88 0.31 -0.11
N SER A 75 -12.13 0.75 -0.17
CA SER A 75 -12.88 0.86 -1.42
C SER A 75 -12.19 1.80 -2.41
N THR A 76 -11.61 2.90 -1.93
CA THR A 76 -10.78 3.81 -2.74
C THR A 76 -9.56 3.08 -3.29
N TYR A 77 -8.83 2.33 -2.47
CA TYR A 77 -7.68 1.55 -2.93
C TYR A 77 -8.08 0.48 -3.95
N LEU A 78 -9.10 -0.32 -3.65
CA LEU A 78 -9.58 -1.39 -4.55
C LEU A 78 -10.05 -0.84 -5.89
N THR A 79 -10.69 0.34 -5.91
CA THR A 79 -11.08 0.99 -7.16
C THR A 79 -9.86 1.35 -8.00
N ARG A 80 -8.80 1.87 -7.39
CA ARG A 80 -7.53 2.18 -8.10
C ARG A 80 -6.84 0.91 -8.60
N LEU A 81 -6.79 -0.14 -7.77
CA LEU A 81 -6.21 -1.43 -8.17
C LEU A 81 -6.98 -2.06 -9.34
N TYR A 82 -8.31 -1.95 -9.33
CA TYR A 82 -9.15 -2.35 -10.45
C TYR A 82 -8.88 -1.49 -11.71
N SER A 83 -8.88 -0.17 -11.58
CA SER A 83 -8.63 0.74 -12.71
C SER A 83 -7.26 0.52 -13.36
N ASN A 84 -6.25 0.15 -12.57
CA ASN A 84 -4.92 -0.16 -13.07
C ASN A 84 -4.78 -1.61 -13.56
N GLY A 85 -5.87 -2.39 -13.58
CA GLY A 85 -5.90 -3.75 -14.13
C GLY A 85 -5.35 -4.85 -13.22
N TYR A 86 -5.14 -4.57 -11.93
CA TYR A 86 -4.64 -5.58 -10.98
C TYR A 86 -5.74 -6.50 -10.44
N LEU A 87 -6.96 -5.97 -10.34
CA LEU A 87 -8.11 -6.69 -9.83
C LEU A 87 -9.18 -6.84 -10.91
N GLU A 88 -9.87 -7.97 -10.88
CA GLU A 88 -11.18 -8.14 -11.49
C GLU A 88 -12.26 -7.64 -10.52
N ARG A 89 -13.37 -7.13 -11.04
CA ARG A 89 -14.50 -6.64 -10.23
C ARG A 89 -15.83 -7.16 -10.75
N LYS A 90 -16.71 -7.61 -9.85
CA LYS A 90 -18.09 -8.03 -10.15
C LYS A 90 -19.08 -7.57 -9.09
N GLY A 91 -20.37 -7.60 -9.41
CA GLY A 91 -21.45 -7.23 -8.49
C GLY A 91 -22.17 -5.95 -8.90
N ASN A 92 -22.71 -5.23 -7.93
CA ASN A 92 -23.46 -3.98 -8.14
C ASN A 92 -22.91 -2.85 -7.27
N ARG A 93 -23.48 -1.64 -7.41
CA ARG A 93 -23.04 -0.44 -6.68
C ARG A 93 -23.05 -0.59 -5.15
N ALA A 94 -23.91 -1.45 -4.60
CA ALA A 94 -24.01 -1.69 -3.16
C ALA A 94 -23.04 -2.78 -2.67
N CYS A 95 -22.67 -3.73 -3.53
CA CYS A 95 -21.87 -4.90 -3.16
C CYS A 95 -20.86 -5.25 -4.27
N TRP A 96 -19.78 -4.46 -4.36
CA TRP A 96 -18.65 -4.81 -5.22
C TRP A 96 -17.79 -5.90 -4.59
N GLN A 97 -17.49 -6.92 -5.38
CA GLN A 97 -16.50 -7.96 -5.07
C GLN A 97 -15.31 -7.84 -6.01
N TYR A 98 -14.13 -8.16 -5.49
CA TYR A 98 -12.85 -8.05 -6.15
C TYR A 98 -12.10 -9.38 -6.09
N ARG A 99 -11.23 -9.63 -7.05
CA ARG A 99 -10.31 -10.77 -7.06
C ARG A 99 -9.04 -10.38 -7.81
N LEU A 100 -7.89 -10.94 -7.42
CA LEU A 100 -6.66 -10.76 -8.17
C LEU A 100 -6.77 -11.37 -9.58
N VAL A 101 -6.34 -10.64 -10.60
CA VAL A 101 -6.30 -11.15 -11.98
C VAL A 101 -5.33 -12.32 -12.03
N SER A 102 -5.76 -13.48 -12.54
CA SER A 102 -4.98 -14.73 -12.50
C SER A 102 -3.64 -14.70 -13.25
N ASN A 103 -3.40 -13.73 -14.13
CA ASN A 103 -2.12 -13.56 -14.81
C ASN A 103 -1.08 -12.79 -13.97
N ILE A 104 -1.49 -12.18 -12.86
CA ILE A 104 -0.65 -11.38 -11.98
C ILE A 104 -0.24 -12.26 -10.81
N SER A 105 1.00 -12.74 -10.84
CA SER A 105 1.61 -13.39 -9.68
C SER A 105 1.69 -12.38 -8.54
N ALA A 106 1.38 -12.81 -7.31
CA ALA A 106 1.51 -12.01 -6.09
C ALA A 106 2.87 -11.28 -5.99
N ASP A 107 3.93 -11.97 -6.41
CA ASP A 107 5.31 -11.47 -6.53
C ASP A 107 5.45 -10.24 -7.44
N LYS A 108 4.63 -10.13 -8.51
CA LYS A 108 4.64 -8.97 -9.43
C LYS A 108 3.84 -7.77 -8.94
N ILE A 109 2.99 -7.93 -7.93
CA ILE A 109 2.27 -6.80 -7.33
C ILE A 109 3.28 -5.85 -6.67
N ASP A 110 4.31 -6.40 -6.04
CA ASP A 110 5.35 -5.64 -5.32
C ASP A 110 6.21 -4.79 -6.29
N LEU A 111 6.73 -5.38 -7.38
CA LEU A 111 7.68 -4.67 -8.25
C LEU A 111 7.09 -3.57 -9.16
N LYS A 112 5.81 -3.63 -9.54
CA LYS A 112 5.19 -2.62 -10.42
C LYS A 112 4.46 -1.49 -9.68
N MET A 113 4.08 -1.70 -8.42
CA MET A 113 3.28 -0.73 -7.65
C MET A 113 4.09 0.40 -7.01
N VAL A 114 5.42 0.26 -6.92
CA VAL A 114 6.33 1.20 -6.25
C VAL A 114 6.78 2.34 -7.17
N ASN A 115 6.66 2.18 -8.50
CA ASN A 115 7.25 3.10 -9.47
C ASN A 115 6.26 3.90 -10.34
N GLU A 116 4.94 3.69 -10.18
CA GLU A 116 3.91 4.30 -11.06
C GLU A 116 2.76 5.00 -10.31
N LEU A 117 3.01 5.54 -9.11
CA LEU A 117 2.10 6.47 -8.43
C LEU A 117 2.82 7.62 -7.75
#